data_AF-A0A5A8ADD8-F1
#
_entry.id   AF-A0A5A8ADD8-F1
#
_cell.length_a   1.000
_cell.length_b   1.000
_cell.length_c   1.000
_cell.angle_alpha   90.00
_cell.angle_beta   90.00
_cell.angle_gamma   90.00
#
_symmetry.space_group_name_H-M   'P 1'
#
loop_
_entity.id
_entity.type
_entity.pdbx_description
1 polymer ?
#
loop_
_entity_poly.entity_id
_entity_poly.type
_entity_poly.pdbx_seq_one_letter_code
_entity_poly.pdbx_strand_id
1 'polypeptide(L)'
;MLYKEIHIGKFIKERVNELEMSSERVCSFLKKDEDAVEKMYESKSLDTDLLLRCSKLLEYDFFRIYSSHLILYSPPSAVDKTKNPKSDKIPYFRKNIYTQEIKDFIIGKIQSGEMTYSEIIEEYSIPKSTLHRWLQKI
;
A
#
# COMPACT_ATOMS: atom_id res chain seq x y z
N MET A 1 11.56 4.90 -2.49
CA MET A 1 11.11 3.50 -2.64
C MET A 1 9.63 3.43 -2.31
N LEU A 2 8.82 2.81 -3.18
CA LEU A 2 7.35 2.82 -3.08
C LEU A 2 6.88 2.05 -1.83
N TYR A 3 6.21 2.74 -0.90
CA TYR A 3 5.63 2.16 0.34
C TYR A 3 6.62 1.50 1.31
N LYS A 4 7.94 1.71 1.19
CA LYS A 4 8.92 1.13 2.13
C LYS A 4 8.78 1.70 3.54
N GLU A 5 8.64 3.02 3.64
CA GLU A 5 8.33 3.74 4.87
C GLU A 5 6.90 4.26 4.74
N ILE A 6 5.99 3.76 5.58
CA ILE A 6 4.58 4.19 5.57
C ILE A 6 4.39 5.26 6.65
N HIS A 7 3.82 6.40 6.23
CA HIS A 7 3.33 7.44 7.12
C HIS A 7 1.86 7.71 6.80
N ILE A 8 0.97 6.92 7.39
CA ILE A 8 -0.42 6.85 6.93
C ILE A 8 -1.21 8.14 7.15
N GLY A 9 -0.92 8.89 8.22
CA GLY A 9 -1.56 10.18 8.48
C GLY A 9 -1.35 11.19 7.35
N LYS A 10 -0.16 11.20 6.74
CA LYS A 10 0.17 12.10 5.62
C LYS A 10 -0.63 11.74 4.37
N PHE A 11 -0.72 10.46 4.03
CA PHE A 11 -1.54 10.00 2.90
C PHE A 11 -3.02 10.33 3.10
N ILE A 12 -3.54 10.22 4.33
CA ILE A 12 -4.91 10.63 4.64
C ILE A 12 -5.06 12.15 4.45
N LYS A 13 -4.13 12.97 4.95
CA LYS A 13 -4.17 14.44 4.78
C LYS A 13 -4.10 14.84 3.32
N GLU A 14 -3.21 14.24 2.55
CA GLU A 14 -3.10 14.45 1.11
C GLU A 14 -4.42 14.12 0.41
N ARG A 15 -5.03 12.98 0.73
CA ARG A 15 -6.30 12.58 0.12
C ARG A 15 -7.48 13.48 0.52
N VAL A 16 -7.51 13.97 1.76
CA VAL A 16 -8.48 14.99 2.21
C VAL A 16 -8.35 16.26 1.39
N ASN A 17 -7.11 16.72 1.18
CA ASN A 17 -6.82 17.93 0.40
C ASN A 17 -7.16 17.76 -1.08
N GLU A 18 -6.84 16.62 -1.69
CA GLU A 18 -7.19 16.29 -3.09
C GLU A 18 -8.71 16.31 -3.33
N LEU A 19 -9.48 15.90 -2.34
CA LEU A 19 -10.94 15.89 -2.39
C LEU A 19 -11.55 17.24 -1.96
N GLU A 20 -10.72 18.24 -1.65
CA GLU A 20 -11.12 19.54 -1.12
C GLU A 20 -12.12 19.42 0.05
N MET A 21 -11.94 18.39 0.89
CA MET A 21 -12.89 18.06 1.95
C MET A 21 -12.70 18.99 3.14
N SER A 22 -13.79 19.61 3.60
CA SER A 22 -13.74 20.54 4.74
C SER A 22 -13.36 19.84 6.05
N SER A 23 -12.64 20.54 6.93
CA SER A 23 -12.23 20.03 8.24
C SER A 23 -13.44 19.66 9.10
N GLU A 24 -14.53 20.41 9.01
CA GLU A 24 -15.77 20.14 9.75
C GLU A 24 -16.40 18.81 9.30
N ARG A 25 -16.36 18.50 8.01
CA ARG A 25 -16.86 17.21 7.49
C ARG A 25 -16.02 16.05 8.02
N VAL A 26 -14.69 16.19 8.03
CA VAL A 26 -13.79 15.16 8.57
C VAL A 26 -14.03 14.96 10.07
N CYS A 27 -14.05 16.05 10.84
CA CYS A 27 -14.30 16.04 12.28
C CYS A 27 -15.64 15.40 12.62
N SER A 28 -16.70 15.82 11.93
CA SER A 28 -18.06 15.29 12.11
C SER A 28 -18.15 13.80 11.79
N PHE A 29 -17.60 13.35 10.65
CA PHE A 29 -17.65 11.95 10.27
C PHE A 29 -16.81 11.06 11.20
N LEU A 30 -15.63 11.52 11.60
CA LEU A 30 -14.73 10.79 12.49
C LEU A 30 -15.13 10.89 13.97
N LYS A 31 -16.04 11.79 14.32
CA LYS A 31 -16.44 12.11 15.70
C LYS A 31 -15.22 12.51 16.54
N LYS A 32 -14.41 13.41 16.00
CA LYS A 32 -13.18 13.93 16.60
C LYS A 32 -13.17 15.44 16.48
N ASP A 33 -12.53 16.11 17.43
CA ASP A 33 -12.22 17.53 17.31
C ASP A 33 -11.05 17.76 16.34
N GLU A 34 -10.85 19.03 15.98
CA GLU A 34 -9.85 19.46 15.01
C GLU A 34 -8.42 19.10 15.43
N ASP A 35 -8.07 19.27 16.71
CA ASP A 35 -6.74 18.92 17.24
C ASP A 35 -6.47 17.42 17.13
N ALA A 36 -7.47 16.59 17.44
CA ALA A 36 -7.37 15.14 17.29
C ALA A 36 -7.24 14.70 15.81
N VAL A 37 -7.85 15.44 14.88
CA VAL A 37 -7.71 15.21 13.43
C VAL A 37 -6.33 15.65 12.93
N GLU A 38 -5.80 16.79 13.36
CA GLU A 38 -4.44 17.20 12.98
C GLU A 38 -3.38 16.24 13.53
N LYS A 39 -3.51 15.79 14.78
CA LYS A 39 -2.64 14.74 15.34
C LYS A 39 -2.72 13.44 14.56
N MET A 40 -3.91 13.08 14.06
CA MET A 40 -4.08 11.91 13.20
C MET A 40 -3.28 12.06 11.90
N TYR A 41 -3.24 13.24 11.29
CA TYR A 41 -2.46 13.48 10.08
C TYR A 41 -0.93 13.43 10.31
N GLU A 42 -0.48 13.84 11.48
CA GLU A 42 0.94 13.78 11.87
C GLU A 42 1.38 12.38 12.32
N SER A 43 0.44 11.47 12.53
CA SER A 43 0.73 10.12 13.00
C SER A 43 1.29 9.21 11.90
N LYS A 44 2.43 8.56 12.17
CA LYS A 44 3.04 7.56 11.26
C LYS A 44 2.12 6.35 11.04
N SER A 45 1.42 5.92 12.09
CA SER A 45 0.48 4.79 12.09
C SER A 45 -0.81 5.18 12.78
N LEU A 46 -1.91 4.50 12.44
CA LEU A 46 -3.20 4.68 13.09
C LEU A 46 -3.76 3.33 13.55
N ASP A 47 -4.67 3.39 14.51
CA ASP A 47 -5.53 2.27 14.83
C ASP A 47 -6.34 1.83 13.59
N THR A 48 -6.56 0.52 13.45
CA THR A 48 -7.18 -0.04 12.24
C THR A 48 -8.65 0.30 12.08
N ASP A 49 -9.40 0.52 13.17
CA ASP A 49 -10.79 1.00 13.08
C ASP A 49 -10.82 2.44 12.56
N LEU A 50 -9.93 3.29 13.09
CA LEU A 50 -9.80 4.67 12.60
C LEU A 50 -9.37 4.70 11.12
N LEU A 51 -8.40 3.87 10.74
CA LEU A 51 -7.97 3.75 9.34
C LEU A 51 -9.12 3.30 8.43
N LEU A 52 -9.92 2.33 8.85
CA LEU A 52 -11.10 1.86 8.12
C LEU A 52 -12.13 2.97 7.95
N ARG A 53 -12.35 3.80 8.97
CA ARG A 53 -13.26 4.94 8.89
C ARG A 53 -12.74 6.01 7.93
N CYS A 54 -11.44 6.32 7.95
CA CYS A 54 -10.82 7.21 6.97
C CYS A 54 -10.96 6.65 5.54
N SER A 55 -10.78 5.34 5.36
CA SER A 55 -11.00 4.67 4.07
C SER A 55 -12.41 4.83 3.54
N LYS A 56 -13.42 4.71 4.42
CA LYS A 56 -14.83 4.90 4.05
C LYS A 56 -15.14 6.36 3.74
N LEU A 57 -14.61 7.30 4.53
CA LEU A 57 -14.83 8.74 4.32
C LEU A 57 -14.26 9.22 3.00
N LEU A 58 -13.05 8.76 2.66
CA LEU A 58 -12.27 9.25 1.52
C LEU A 58 -12.39 8.34 0.28
N GLU A 59 -13.26 7.33 0.37
CA GLU A 59 -13.50 6.32 -0.67
C GLU A 59 -12.20 5.73 -1.22
N TYR A 60 -11.23 5.51 -0.34
CA TYR A 60 -9.88 5.09 -0.68
C TYR A 60 -9.42 3.95 0.24
N ASP A 61 -9.00 2.83 -0.35
CA ASP A 61 -8.53 1.66 0.40
C ASP A 61 -7.07 1.84 0.87
N PHE A 62 -6.90 2.47 2.03
CA PHE A 62 -5.58 2.72 2.64
C PHE A 62 -4.88 1.42 3.07
N PHE A 63 -5.60 0.31 3.25
CA PHE A 63 -4.99 -0.98 3.57
C PHE A 63 -4.17 -1.54 2.40
N ARG A 64 -4.42 -1.08 1.17
CA ARG A 64 -3.57 -1.44 0.03
C ARG A 64 -2.14 -0.98 0.17
N ILE A 65 -1.88 0.13 0.85
CA ILE A 65 -0.52 0.63 1.07
C ILE A 65 0.27 -0.39 1.90
N TYR A 66 -0.31 -0.88 2.99
CA TYR A 66 0.28 -1.90 3.85
C TYR A 66 0.41 -3.25 3.13
N SER A 67 -0.64 -3.67 2.42
CA SER A 67 -0.59 -4.91 1.63
C SER A 67 0.47 -4.86 0.54
N SER A 68 0.65 -3.70 -0.10
CA SER A 68 1.67 -3.48 -1.12
C SER A 68 3.08 -3.50 -0.53
N HIS A 69 3.27 -2.93 0.67
CA HIS A 69 4.52 -3.06 1.41
C HIS A 69 4.87 -4.53 1.66
N LEU A 70 3.92 -5.34 2.12
CA LEU A 70 4.13 -6.77 2.30
C LEU A 70 4.54 -7.45 0.98
N ILE A 71 3.89 -7.11 -0.13
CA ILE A 71 4.20 -7.67 -1.44
C ILE A 71 5.61 -7.30 -1.94
N LEU A 72 6.06 -6.06 -1.70
CA LEU A 72 7.33 -5.55 -2.21
C LEU A 72 8.52 -5.87 -1.30
N TYR A 73 8.30 -5.97 0.01
CA TYR A 73 9.38 -6.02 1.00
C TYR A 73 9.32 -7.25 1.92
N SER A 74 8.36 -8.16 1.75
CA SER A 74 8.37 -9.47 2.41
C SER A 74 8.80 -10.56 1.43
N PRO A 75 10.06 -11.05 1.49
CA PRO A 75 10.59 -11.96 0.49
C PRO A 75 9.83 -13.30 0.47
N PRO A 76 9.45 -13.83 -0.70
CA PRO A 76 8.73 -15.12 -0.82
C PRO A 76 9.49 -16.31 -0.23
N SER A 77 10.82 -16.24 -0.18
CA SER A 77 11.72 -17.27 0.37
C SER A 77 11.65 -17.37 1.90
N ALA A 78 11.16 -16.35 2.61
CA ALA A 78 10.93 -16.41 4.04
C ALA A 78 9.68 -17.24 4.42
N VAL A 79 8.80 -17.51 3.47
CA VAL A 79 7.51 -18.16 3.73
C VAL A 79 7.54 -19.61 3.27
N ASP A 80 7.94 -20.49 4.18
CA ASP A 80 7.90 -21.94 4.02
C ASP A 80 6.49 -22.39 3.59
N LYS A 81 6.38 -22.88 2.34
CA LYS A 81 5.11 -23.31 1.75
C LYS A 81 4.49 -24.50 2.48
N THR A 82 5.30 -25.28 3.20
CA THR A 82 4.83 -26.41 4.00
C THR A 82 4.17 -25.96 5.31
N LYS A 83 4.51 -24.76 5.80
CA LYS A 83 4.03 -24.22 7.10
C LYS A 83 2.83 -23.28 6.99
N ASN A 84 2.42 -22.90 5.78
CA ASN A 84 1.28 -22.00 5.59
C ASN A 84 0.21 -22.66 4.70
N PRO A 85 -0.41 -23.76 5.18
CA PRO A 85 -1.48 -24.44 4.45
C PRO A 85 -2.69 -23.52 4.31
N LYS A 86 -3.50 -23.78 3.27
CA LYS A 86 -4.79 -23.10 3.15
C LYS A 86 -5.61 -23.41 4.40
N SER A 87 -6.12 -22.37 5.04
CA SER A 87 -7.04 -22.49 6.18
C SER A 87 -8.45 -22.37 5.66
N ASP A 88 -9.33 -23.26 6.11
CA ASP A 88 -10.78 -23.17 5.86
C ASP A 88 -11.48 -22.30 6.91
N LYS A 89 -10.78 -21.91 7.99
CA LYS A 89 -11.34 -21.14 9.11
C LYS A 89 -11.23 -19.63 8.93
N ILE A 90 -10.26 -19.16 8.14
CA ILE A 90 -10.01 -17.75 7.89
C ILE A 90 -9.79 -17.51 6.40
N PRO A 91 -10.08 -16.30 5.89
CA PRO A 91 -9.83 -15.97 4.49
C PRO A 91 -8.38 -16.25 4.07
N TYR A 92 -8.23 -17.00 2.97
CA TYR A 92 -6.94 -17.26 2.35
C TYR A 92 -6.67 -16.24 1.24
N PHE A 93 -5.62 -15.43 1.41
CA PHE A 93 -5.20 -14.45 0.41
C PHE A 93 -4.04 -15.00 -0.43
N ARG A 94 -4.12 -14.81 -1.76
CA ARG A 94 -3.02 -15.21 -2.66
C ARG A 94 -1.81 -14.31 -2.41
N LYS A 95 -0.63 -14.91 -2.31
CA LYS A 95 0.62 -14.23 -1.87
C LYS A 95 0.95 -12.94 -2.62
N ASN A 96 0.67 -12.82 -3.92
CA ASN A 96 1.15 -11.71 -4.75
C ASN A 96 0.06 -11.16 -5.67
N ILE A 97 -0.66 -10.12 -5.25
CA ILE A 97 -1.55 -9.33 -6.12
C ILE A 97 -0.90 -7.96 -6.32
N TYR A 98 0.00 -7.87 -7.30
CA TYR A 98 0.55 -6.58 -7.70
C TYR A 98 -0.54 -5.74 -8.34
N THR A 99 -0.82 -4.57 -7.76
CA THR A 99 -1.80 -3.62 -8.30
C THR A 99 -1.26 -2.99 -9.59
N GLN A 100 -2.11 -2.30 -10.34
CA GLN A 100 -1.67 -1.66 -11.57
C GLN A 100 -0.67 -0.54 -11.26
N GLU A 101 -0.89 0.20 -10.19
CA GLU A 101 -0.01 1.27 -9.70
C GLU A 101 1.40 0.74 -9.37
N ILE A 102 1.51 -0.44 -8.75
CA ILE A 102 2.81 -1.08 -8.52
C ILE A 102 3.49 -1.42 -9.84
N LYS A 103 2.76 -1.98 -10.82
CA LYS A 103 3.34 -2.32 -12.11
C LYS A 103 3.84 -1.08 -12.83
N ASP A 104 3.03 -0.03 -12.88
CA ASP A 104 3.35 1.22 -13.57
C ASP A 104 4.57 1.88 -12.92
N PHE A 105 4.65 1.90 -11.59
CA PHE A 105 5.82 2.36 -10.86
C PHE A 105 7.09 1.57 -11.24
N ILE A 106 7.02 0.23 -11.21
CA ILE A 106 8.17 -0.62 -11.52
C ILE A 106 8.60 -0.50 -12.99
N ILE A 107 7.65 -0.49 -13.92
CA ILE A 107 7.92 -0.31 -15.35
C ILE A 107 8.54 1.06 -15.60
N GLY A 108 8.01 2.12 -14.97
CA GLY A 108 8.54 3.47 -15.08
C GLY A 108 10.01 3.59 -14.65
N LYS A 109 10.41 2.90 -13.56
CA LYS A 109 11.82 2.84 -13.11
C LYS A 109 12.75 2.18 -14.12
N ILE A 110 12.26 1.18 -14.85
CA ILE A 110 13.04 0.50 -15.90
C ILE A 110 13.13 1.37 -17.15
N GLN A 111 12.01 1.95 -17.58
CA GLN A 111 11.95 2.80 -18.77
C GLN A 111 12.76 4.09 -18.62
N SER A 112 12.83 4.66 -17.42
CA SER A 112 13.66 5.83 -17.12
C SER A 112 15.16 5.51 -17.02
N GLY A 113 15.53 4.23 -16.99
CA GLY A 113 16.91 3.79 -16.74
C GLY A 113 17.37 3.97 -15.29
N GLU A 114 16.47 4.31 -14.36
CA GLU A 114 16.82 4.48 -12.94
C GLU A 114 17.19 3.15 -12.27
N MET A 115 16.58 2.05 -12.70
CA MET A 115 16.88 0.71 -12.19
C MET A 115 16.91 -0.33 -13.30
N THR A 116 17.86 -1.26 -13.22
CA THR A 116 17.96 -2.44 -14.06
C THR A 116 17.00 -3.54 -13.61
N TYR A 117 16.79 -4.52 -14.48
CA TYR A 117 15.99 -5.71 -14.18
C TYR A 117 16.47 -6.46 -12.94
N SER A 118 17.79 -6.59 -12.77
CA SER A 118 18.39 -7.31 -11.64
C SER A 118 18.17 -6.54 -10.34
N GLU A 119 18.36 -5.22 -10.35
CA GLU A 119 18.12 -4.37 -9.18
C GLU A 119 16.65 -4.37 -8.75
N ILE A 120 15.71 -4.41 -9.69
CA ILE A 120 14.27 -4.55 -9.37
C ILE A 120 13.96 -5.88 -8.69
N ILE A 121 14.53 -6.98 -9.19
CA ILE A 121 14.31 -8.32 -8.63
C ILE A 121 14.84 -8.39 -7.20
N GLU A 122 16.01 -7.81 -6.95
CA GLU A 122 16.65 -7.80 -5.64
C GLU A 122 15.92 -6.86 -4.65
N GLU A 123 15.66 -5.61 -5.04
CA GLU A 123 15.09 -4.61 -4.13
C GLU A 123 13.62 -4.87 -3.79
N TYR A 124 12.81 -5.30 -4.76
CA TYR A 124 11.36 -5.44 -4.59
C TYR A 124 10.88 -6.89 -4.50
N SER A 125 11.82 -7.86 -4.46
CA SER A 125 11.52 -9.29 -4.41
C SER A 125 10.55 -9.76 -5.52
N ILE A 126 10.53 -9.07 -6.67
CA ILE A 126 9.63 -9.39 -7.78
C ILE A 126 10.22 -10.55 -8.58
N PRO A 127 9.52 -11.69 -8.74
CA PRO A 127 10.05 -12.79 -9.51
C PRO A 127 10.36 -12.41 -10.96
N LYS A 128 11.52 -12.84 -11.49
CA LYS A 128 11.94 -12.59 -12.88
C LYS A 128 10.85 -12.89 -13.91
N SER A 129 10.14 -14.00 -13.75
CA SER A 129 9.04 -14.40 -14.62
C SER A 129 7.84 -13.44 -14.58
N THR A 130 7.56 -12.85 -13.41
CA THR A 130 6.52 -11.84 -13.26
C THR A 130 6.91 -10.54 -13.96
N LEU A 131 8.14 -10.06 -13.74
CA LEU A 131 8.63 -8.82 -14.35
C LEU A 131 8.66 -8.93 -15.88
N HIS A 132 9.17 -10.05 -16.40
CA HIS A 132 9.19 -10.31 -17.84
C HIS A 132 7.78 -10.26 -18.47
N ARG A 133 6.78 -10.85 -17.81
CA ARG A 133 5.39 -10.82 -18.27
C ARG A 133 4.78 -9.41 -18.29
N TRP A 134 5.20 -8.53 -17.38
CA TRP A 134 4.73 -7.14 -17.39
C TRP A 134 5.26 -6.37 -18.58
N LEU A 135 6.54 -6.56 -18.90
CA LEU A 135 7.20 -5.86 -19.99
C LEU A 135 6.79 -6.37 -21.38
N GLN A 136 6.37 -7.63 -21.50
CA GLN A 136 5.78 -8.16 -22.74
C GLN A 136 4.44 -7.52 -23.13
N LYS A 137 3.77 -6.85 -22.19
CA LYS A 137 2.47 -6.20 -22.42
C LYS A 137 2.59 -4.70 -22.72
N ILE A 138 3.82 -4.22 -22.87
CA ILE A 138 4.15 -2.86 -23.32
C ILE A 138 4.32 -2.94 -24.83
#